data_AF-A0A076EZH2-F1
#
_entry.id   AF-A0A076EZH2-F1
#
_cell.length_a   1.000
_cell.length_b   1.000
_cell.length_c   1.000
_cell.angle_alpha   90.00
_cell.angle_beta   90.00
_cell.angle_gamma   90.00
#
_symmetry.space_group_name_H-M   'P 1'
#
loop_
_entity.id
_entity.type
_entity.pdbx_description
1 polymer ?
#
loop_
_entity_poly.entity_id
_entity_poly.type
_entity_poly.pdbx_seq_one_letter_code
_entity_poly.pdbx_strand_id
1 'polypeptide(L)'
;MLPGPAGVLLAAVGIGAGTGLITPLAFASLAASTPAERTGQMGAAEPGRELGDAGGPLLVAGVATVATLTVGYAVLAALVIAAPAVNVARWPCPHPR
;
A
#
# COMPACT_ATOMS: atom_id res chain seq x y z
N MET A 1 -3.44 20.70 -12.44
CA MET A 1 -4.86 20.46 -12.80
C MET A 1 -5.58 20.06 -11.54
N LEU A 2 -6.54 20.84 -11.05
CA LEU A 2 -7.39 20.39 -9.94
C LEU A 2 -8.50 19.51 -10.53
N PRO A 3 -8.70 18.28 -10.02
CA PRO A 3 -9.85 17.48 -10.42
C PRO A 3 -11.14 18.23 -10.12
N GLY A 4 -12.11 18.17 -11.03
CA GLY A 4 -13.47 18.62 -10.71
C GLY A 4 -14.09 17.76 -9.59
N PRO A 5 -15.20 18.19 -8.99
CA PRO A 5 -15.84 17.50 -7.86
C PRO A 5 -16.09 16.01 -8.11
N ALA A 6 -16.54 15.66 -9.32
CA ALA A 6 -16.74 14.26 -9.71
C ALA A 6 -15.45 13.43 -9.64
N GLY A 7 -14.32 13.99 -10.08
CA GLY A 7 -13.02 13.33 -10.02
C GLY A 7 -12.55 13.10 -8.58
N VAL A 8 -12.79 14.07 -7.70
CA VAL A 8 -12.48 13.94 -6.26
C VAL A 8 -13.36 12.87 -5.60
N LEU A 9 -14.66 12.83 -5.90
CA LEU A 9 -15.57 11.82 -5.35
C LEU A 9 -15.22 10.42 -5.82
N LEU A 10 -14.90 10.23 -7.10
CA LEU A 10 -14.44 8.95 -7.63
C LEU A 10 -13.13 8.50 -6.96
N ALA A 11 -12.18 9.42 -6.79
CA ALA A 11 -10.94 9.14 -6.08
C ALA A 11 -11.21 8.74 -4.62
N ALA A 12 -12.09 9.47 -3.92
CA ALA A 12 -12.45 9.18 -2.54
C ALA A 12 -13.09 7.79 -2.39
N VAL A 13 -14.04 7.43 -3.27
CA VAL A 13 -14.67 6.09 -3.29
C VAL A 13 -13.63 5.02 -3.58
N GLY A 14 -12.79 5.21 -4.59
CA GLY A 14 -11.76 4.24 -4.96
C GLY A 14 -10.73 4.02 -3.85
N ILE A 15 -10.24 5.11 -3.25
CA ILE A 15 -9.31 5.05 -2.12
C ILE A 15 -9.99 4.39 -0.92
N GLY A 16 -11.19 4.81 -0.54
CA GLY A 16 -11.91 4.27 0.61
C GLY A 16 -12.25 2.78 0.47
N ALA A 17 -12.70 2.35 -0.71
CA ALA A 17 -12.95 0.94 -0.99
C ALA A 17 -11.64 0.13 -0.97
N GLY A 18 -10.59 0.64 -1.62
CA GLY A 18 -9.28 -0.02 -1.66
C GLY A 18 -8.66 -0.17 -0.27
N THR A 19 -8.62 0.90 0.53
CA THR A 19 -8.07 0.87 1.89
C THR A 19 -8.93 0.01 2.83
N GLY A 20 -10.26 0.12 2.71
CA GLY A 20 -11.19 -0.68 3.50
C GLY A 20 -11.09 -2.18 3.24
N LEU A 21 -10.69 -2.59 2.03
CA LEU A 21 -10.46 -3.99 1.69
C LEU A 21 -9.05 -4.46 2.05
N ILE A 22 -8.02 -3.66 1.78
CA ILE A 22 -6.63 -4.13 1.86
C ILE A 22 -6.21 -4.48 3.29
N THR A 23 -6.62 -3.69 4.29
CA THR A 23 -6.26 -3.91 5.69
C THR A 23 -6.79 -5.22 6.26
N PRO A 24 -8.11 -5.52 6.22
CA PRO A 24 -8.61 -6.79 6.73
C PRO A 24 -8.06 -7.99 5.95
N LEU A 25 -7.88 -7.88 4.64
CA LEU A 25 -7.29 -8.95 3.83
C LEU A 25 -5.83 -9.22 4.20
N ALA A 26 -5.03 -8.17 4.42
CA ALA A 26 -3.64 -8.29 4.83
C ALA A 26 -3.53 -8.94 6.21
N PHE A 27 -4.35 -8.54 7.20
CA PHE A 27 -4.34 -9.15 8.52
C PHE A 27 -4.86 -10.60 8.50
N ALA A 28 -5.87 -10.91 7.68
CA ALA A 28 -6.33 -12.29 7.50
C ALA A 28 -5.24 -13.17 6.91
N SER A 29 -4.52 -12.68 5.89
CA SER A 29 -3.37 -13.38 5.30
C SER A 29 -2.24 -13.56 6.33
N LEU A 30 -1.93 -12.53 7.11
CA LEU A 30 -0.89 -12.59 8.13
C LEU A 30 -1.24 -13.60 9.21
N ALA A 31 -2.48 -13.58 9.71
CA ALA A 31 -3.00 -14.52 10.69
C ALA A 31 -2.89 -15.97 10.20
N ALA A 32 -3.30 -16.23 8.94
CA ALA A 32 -3.22 -17.56 8.34
C ALA A 32 -1.79 -18.10 8.22
N SER A 33 -0.80 -17.22 8.08
CA SER A 33 0.63 -17.59 8.00
C SER A 33 1.37 -17.59 9.34
N THR A 34 0.74 -17.17 10.44
CA THR A 34 1.39 -17.01 11.75
C THR A 34 1.12 -18.23 12.64
N PRO A 35 2.15 -18.97 13.08
CA PRO A 35 1.98 -20.06 14.05
C PRO A 35 1.39 -19.53 15.37
N ALA A 36 0.56 -20.34 16.04
CA ALA A 36 -0.16 -19.93 17.24
C ALA A 36 0.79 -19.45 18.36
N GLU A 37 1.98 -20.06 18.50
CA GLU A 37 2.98 -19.67 19.51
C GLU A 37 3.64 -18.31 19.20
N ARG A 38 3.48 -17.79 17.98
CA ARG A 38 4.09 -16.55 17.47
C ARG A 38 3.06 -15.47 17.12
N THR A 39 1.81 -15.63 17.53
CA THR A 39 0.74 -14.61 17.33
C THR A 39 1.15 -13.23 17.86
N GLY A 40 1.92 -13.18 18.96
CA GLY A 40 2.48 -11.93 19.49
C GLY A 40 3.46 -11.20 18.55
N GLN A 41 3.96 -11.86 17.50
CA GLN A 41 4.84 -11.24 16.49
C GLN A 41 4.07 -10.59 15.33
N MET A 42 2.73 -10.67 15.29
CA MET A 42 1.94 -9.95 14.28
C MET A 42 2.12 -8.43 14.36
N GLY A 43 2.52 -7.91 15.53
CA GLY A 43 2.91 -6.51 15.72
C GLY A 43 4.11 -6.06 14.88
N ALA A 44 4.87 -6.99 14.28
CA ALA A 44 5.89 -6.67 13.29
C ALA A 44 5.32 -6.05 11.99
N ALA A 45 3.99 -6.06 11.81
CA ALA A 45 3.32 -5.34 10.74
C ALA A 45 3.18 -3.83 11.01
N GLU A 46 3.25 -3.41 12.28
CA GLU A 46 3.04 -2.01 12.68
C GLU A 46 4.10 -1.03 12.11
N PRO A 47 5.40 -1.37 12.06
CA PRO A 47 6.40 -0.56 11.37
C PRO A 47 6.07 -0.32 9.89
N GLY A 48 5.43 -1.29 9.23
CA GLY A 48 4.96 -1.13 7.86
C GLY A 48 3.85 -0.09 7.75
N ARG A 49 2.94 -0.05 8.73
CA ARG A 49 1.86 0.96 8.79
C ARG A 49 2.42 2.35 9.06
N GLU A 50 3.32 2.48 10.03
CA GLU A 50 3.98 3.75 10.36
C GLU A 50 4.81 4.29 9.19
N LEU A 51 5.54 3.41 8.50
CA LEU A 51 6.26 3.77 7.28
C LEU A 51 5.32 4.26 6.17
N GLY A 52 4.14 3.66 6.04
CA GLY A 52 3.12 4.11 5.09
C GLY A 52 2.57 5.49 5.46
N ASP A 53 2.23 5.70 6.73
CA ASP A 53 1.62 6.94 7.24
C ASP A 53 2.57 8.14 7.13
N ALA A 54 3.84 7.97 7.50
CA ALA A 54 4.85 9.02 7.37
C ALA A 54 5.41 9.11 5.95
N GLY A 55 5.71 7.96 5.34
CA GLY A 55 6.44 7.87 4.07
C GLY A 55 5.60 8.27 2.86
N GLY A 56 4.30 7.97 2.85
CA GLY A 56 3.41 8.35 1.75
C GLY A 56 3.38 9.87 1.50
N PRO A 57 3.03 10.69 2.51
CA PRO A 57 3.06 12.14 2.41
C PRO A 57 4.47 12.68 2.11
N LEU A 58 5.52 12.15 2.76
CA LEU A 58 6.90 12.57 2.53
C LEU A 58 7.35 12.35 1.08
N LEU A 59 7.03 11.19 0.50
CA LEU A 59 7.37 10.87 -0.88
C LEU A 59 6.65 11.79 -1.86
N VAL A 60 5.32 11.94 -1.69
CA VAL A 60 4.50 12.79 -2.58
C VAL A 60 4.97 14.24 -2.50
N ALA A 61 5.18 14.76 -1.28
CA ALA A 61 5.66 16.12 -1.05
C ALA A 61 7.07 16.33 -1.61
N GLY A 62 7.99 15.38 -1.36
CA GLY A 62 9.35 15.40 -1.87
C GLY A 62 9.42 15.51 -3.39
N VAL A 63 8.67 14.66 -4.10
CA VAL A 63 8.56 14.75 -5.57
C VAL A 63 7.94 16.09 -6.00
N ALA A 64 6.91 16.56 -5.28
CA ALA A 64 6.26 17.81 -5.60
C ALA A 64 7.18 19.04 -5.45
N THR A 65 8.23 18.99 -4.61
CA THR A 65 9.18 20.11 -4.45
C THR A 65 9.94 20.46 -5.72
N VAL A 66 10.19 19.49 -6.60
CA VAL A 66 10.95 19.66 -7.86
C VAL A 66 10.08 19.47 -9.11
N ALA A 67 8.80 19.12 -8.94
CA ALA A 67 7.87 18.86 -10.03
C ALA A 67 6.48 19.44 -9.73
N THR A 68 5.45 18.59 -9.62
CA THR A 68 4.08 19.00 -9.28
C THR A 68 3.43 17.95 -8.39
N LEU A 69 2.36 18.35 -7.69
CA LEU A 69 1.56 17.42 -6.88
C LEU A 69 0.96 16.28 -7.71
N THR A 70 0.54 16.56 -8.96
CA THR A 70 0.06 15.53 -9.89
C THR A 70 1.11 14.45 -10.13
N VAL A 71 2.37 14.87 -10.33
CA VAL A 71 3.49 13.94 -10.53
C VAL A 71 3.76 13.17 -9.23
N GLY A 72 3.73 13.83 -8.07
CA GLY A 72 3.86 13.16 -6.77
C GLY A 72 2.84 12.04 -6.57
N TYR A 73 1.56 12.30 -6.83
CA TYR A 73 0.51 11.27 -6.76
C TYR A 73 0.67 10.18 -7.83
N ALA A 74 1.10 10.53 -9.04
CA ALA A 74 1.35 9.55 -10.09
C ALA A 74 2.49 8.58 -9.72
N VAL A 75 3.57 9.10 -9.12
CA VAL A 75 4.67 8.27 -8.60
C VAL A 75 4.17 7.34 -7.49
N LEU A 76 3.41 7.87 -6.52
CA LEU A 76 2.83 7.04 -5.46
C LEU A 76 1.93 5.93 -6.04
N ALA A 77 1.06 6.26 -6.99
CA ALA A 77 0.19 5.30 -7.64
C ALA A 77 0.98 4.20 -8.38
N ALA A 78 2.04 4.59 -9.12
CA ALA A 78 2.91 3.63 -9.80
C ALA A 78 3.60 2.68 -8.82
N LEU A 79 4.09 3.19 -7.68
CA LEU A 79 4.72 2.37 -6.65
C LEU A 79 3.74 1.39 -6.00
N VAL A 80 2.53 1.83 -5.67
CA VAL A 80 1.49 0.98 -5.07
C VAL A 80 1.07 -0.14 -6.03
N ILE A 81 1.02 0.12 -7.34
CA ILE A 81 0.73 -0.89 -8.36
C ILE A 81 1.90 -1.86 -8.55
N ALA A 82 3.13 -1.35 -8.60
CA ALA A 82 4.31 -2.16 -8.91
C ALA A 82 4.80 -3.03 -7.75
N ALA A 83 4.71 -2.55 -6.51
CA ALA A 83 5.19 -3.25 -5.33
C ALA A 83 4.66 -4.69 -5.16
N PRO A 84 3.34 -4.97 -5.26
CA PRO A 84 2.83 -6.33 -5.19
C PRO A 84 3.30 -7.18 -6.37
N ALA A 85 3.36 -6.62 -7.58
CA ALA A 85 3.84 -7.34 -8.77
C ALA A 85 5.30 -7.79 -8.62
N VAL A 86 6.16 -6.92 -8.07
CA VAL A 86 7.56 -7.24 -7.77
C VAL A 86 7.66 -8.32 -6.69
N ASN A 87 6.83 -8.25 -5.64
CA ASN A 87 6.83 -9.26 -4.58
C ASN A 87 6.40 -10.64 -5.10
N VAL A 88 5.37 -10.70 -5.94
CA VAL A 88 4.92 -11.96 -6.57
C VAL A 88 6.00 -12.50 -7.51
N ALA A 89 6.65 -11.65 -8.32
CA ALA A 89 7.73 -12.06 -9.21
C ALA A 89 8.96 -12.62 -8.45
N ARG A 90 9.15 -12.21 -7.19
CA ARG A 90 10.23 -12.68 -6.31
C ARG A 90 9.88 -13.96 -5.56
N TRP A 91 8.64 -14.45 -5.63
CA TRP A 91 8.29 -15.72 -4.99
C TRP A 91 8.95 -16.90 -5.72
N PRO A 92 9.78 -17.70 -5.02
CA PRO A 92 10.32 -18.93 -5.59
C PRO A 92 9.16 -19.86 -5.99
N CYS A 93 9.27 -20.51 -7.16
CA CYS A 93 8.32 -21.56 -7.53
C CYS A 93 8.24 -22.60 -6.38
N PRO A 94 7.03 -22.93 -5.91
CA PRO A 94 6.88 -23.96 -4.90
C PRO A 94 7.46 -25.27 -5.44
N HIS A 95 8.42 -25.84 -4.72
CA HIS A 95 8.96 -27.16 -5.02
C HIS A 95 7.80 -28.17 -4.89
N PRO A 96 7.45 -28.92 -5.94
CA PRO A 96 6.46 -29.97 -5.81
C PRO A 96 6.98 -31.01 -4.80
N ARG A 97 6.23 -31.23 -3.73
CA ARG A 97 6.44 -32.36 -2.82
C ARG A 97 5.75 -33.60 -3.36
#